data_AF-A0AAV5J0V5-F1
#
_entry.id   AF-A0AAV5J0V5-F1
#
_cell.length_a   1.000
_cell.length_b   1.000
_cell.length_c   1.000
_cell.angle_alpha   90.00
_cell.angle_beta   90.00
_cell.angle_gamma   90.00
#
_symmetry.space_group_name_H-M   'P 1'
#
loop_
_entity.id
_entity.type
_entity.pdbx_description
1 polymer ?
#
loop_
_entity_poly.entity_id
_entity_poly.type
_entity_poly.pdbx_seq_one_letter_code
_entity_poly.pdbx_strand_id
1 'polypeptide(L)' 'MLTFDPTRRITVEEALAHPYLERLHDIADEPVCREPFSFDFEQQPLGEEQIKDMIYKEALALNPKFS' A
#
# COMPACT_ATOMS: atom_id res chain seq x y z
N MET A 1 -1.35 15.79 -13.00
CA MET A 1 -0.92 14.38 -13.17
C MET A 1 0.27 14.23 -14.12
N LEU A 2 0.15 14.59 -15.40
CA LEU A 2 1.27 14.47 -16.35
C LEU A 2 2.11 15.75 -16.34
N THR A 3 2.99 15.86 -15.36
CA THR A 3 3.99 16.94 -15.24
C THR A 3 5.38 16.32 -15.27
N PHE A 4 6.32 17.02 -15.89
CA PHE A 4 7.72 16.56 -15.97
C PHE A 4 8.37 16.57 -14.58
N ASP A 5 8.17 17.66 -13.84
CA ASP A 5 8.62 17.77 -12.45
C ASP A 5 7.67 16.98 -11.54
N PRO A 6 8.17 15.98 -10.79
CA PRO A 6 7.34 15.19 -9.88
C PRO A 6 6.76 16.02 -8.74
N THR A 7 7.47 17.07 -8.30
CA THR A 7 7.00 17.94 -7.20
C THR A 7 5.83 18.83 -7.62
N ARG A 8 5.64 19.03 -8.93
CA ARG A 8 4.53 19.80 -9.51
C ARG A 8 3.35 18.91 -9.89
N ARG A 9 3.44 17.60 -9.66
CA ARG A 9 2.34 16.67 -9.88
C ARG A 9 1.32 16.87 -8.76
N ILE A 10 0.05 16.98 -9.14
CA ILE A 10 -1.05 17.02 -8.17
C ILE A 10 -0.99 15.81 -7.22
N THR A 11 -1.37 16.00 -5.96
CA THR A 11 -1.44 14.90 -4.99
C THR A 11 -2.69 14.04 -5.23
N VAL A 12 -2.81 12.91 -4.54
CA VAL A 12 -4.00 12.06 -4.66
C VAL A 12 -5.22 12.77 -4.09
N GLU A 13 -5.07 13.49 -2.98
CA GLU A 13 -6.13 14.26 -2.33
C GLU A 13 -6.63 15.38 -3.24
N GLU A 14 -5.71 16.11 -3.89
CA GLU A 14 -6.06 17.14 -4.89
C GLU A 14 -6.75 16.55 -6.12
N ALA A 15 -6.37 15.33 -6.51
CA ALA A 15 -6.99 14.63 -7.63
C ALA A 15 -8.41 14.17 -7.32
N LEU A 16 -8.67 13.67 -6.11
CA LEU A 16 -9.99 13.24 -5.65
C LEU A 16 -10.95 14.43 -5.53
N ALA A 17 -10.44 15.58 -5.07
CA ALA A 17 -11.20 16.83 -5.00
C ALA A 17 -11.40 17.55 -6.37
N HIS A 18 -10.89 17.01 -7.47
CA HIS A 18 -10.99 17.65 -8.78
C HIS A 18 -12.44 17.62 -9.30
N PRO A 19 -12.96 18.68 -9.96
CA PRO A 19 -14.36 18.78 -10.42
C PRO A 19 -14.84 17.60 -11.29
N TYR A 20 -13.91 16.92 -11.94
CA TYR A 20 -14.20 15.71 -12.72
C TYR A 20 -14.76 14.56 -11.86
N LEU A 21 -14.33 14.43 -10.60
CA LEU A 21 -14.74 13.37 -9.67
C LEU A 21 -15.76 13.84 -8.63
N GLU A 22 -16.20 15.11 -8.66
CA GLU A 22 -17.09 15.72 -7.65
C GLU A 22 -18.34 14.88 -7.33
N ARG A 23 -18.91 14.20 -8.33
CA ARG A 23 -20.11 13.38 -8.15
C ARG A 23 -19.87 12.07 -7.39
N LEU A 24 -18.62 11.66 -7.24
CA LEU A 24 -18.19 10.41 -6.60
C LEU A 24 -17.37 10.66 -5.34
N HIS A 25 -16.81 11.86 -5.18
CA HIS A 25 -15.91 12.19 -4.08
C HIS A 25 -16.66 12.24 -2.74
N ASP A 26 -16.22 11.42 -1.79
CA ASP A 26 -16.71 11.41 -0.41
C ASP A 26 -15.55 11.13 0.56
N ILE A 27 -15.16 12.15 1.33
CA ILE A 27 -14.07 12.08 2.30
C ILE A 27 -14.32 10.99 3.37
N ALA A 28 -15.59 10.72 3.71
CA ALA A 28 -15.92 9.71 4.71
C ALA A 28 -15.69 8.27 4.19
N ASP A 29 -15.75 8.06 2.87
CA ASP A 29 -15.55 6.77 2.20
C ASP A 29 -14.14 6.63 1.59
N GLU A 30 -13.26 7.61 1.82
CA GLU A 30 -11.88 7.65 1.33
C GLU A 30 -10.86 7.60 2.49
N PRO A 31 -10.72 6.46 3.20
CA PRO A 31 -9.86 6.36 4.37
C PRO A 31 -8.36 6.33 4.02
N VAL A 32 -7.54 6.88 4.92
CA VAL A 32 -6.08 6.78 4.88
C VAL A 32 -5.62 5.65 5.81
N CYS A 33 -4.67 4.83 5.37
CA CYS A 33 -4.01 3.86 6.23
C CYS A 33 -3.16 4.60 7.28
N ARG A 34 -3.49 4.42 8.57
CA ARG A 34 -2.78 5.11 9.67
C ARG A 34 -1.38 4.55 9.92
N GLU A 35 -1.23 3.25 9.73
CA GLU A 35 0.05 2.57 9.94
C GLU A 35 0.82 2.52 8.62
N PRO A 36 2.03 3.10 8.55
CA PRO A 36 2.92 2.90 7.42
C PRO A 36 3.29 1.42 7.28
N PHE A 37 3.40 0.96 6.03
CA PHE A 37 3.92 -0.37 5.78
C PHE A 37 5.43 -0.41 6.03
N SER A 38 5.90 -1.41 6.78
CA SER A 38 7.33 -1.62 7.03
C SER A 38 7.99 -2.38 5.88
N PHE A 39 9.11 -1.85 5.38
CA PHE A 39 9.96 -2.48 4.37
C PHE A 39 11.22 -3.12 4.98
N ASP A 40 11.20 -3.48 6.27
CA ASP A 40 12.37 -4.01 6.98
C ASP A 40 12.93 -5.29 6.33
N PHE A 41 12.08 -6.09 5.68
CA PHE A 41 12.50 -7.29 4.96
C PHE A 41 13.40 -6.99 3.75
N GLU A 42 13.28 -5.82 3.11
CA GLU A 42 14.15 -5.43 1.99
C GLU A 42 15.54 -4.97 2.45
N GLN A 43 15.64 -4.52 3.71
CA GLN A 43 16.90 -4.06 4.28
C GLN A 43 17.76 -5.22 4.80
N GLN A 44 17.19 -6.42 4.92
CA GLN A 44 17.88 -7.63 5.35
C GLN A 44 18.36 -8.44 4.15
N PRO A 45 19.60 -8.96 4.13
CA PRO A 45 20.04 -9.91 3.11
C PRO A 45 19.38 -11.27 3.37
N LEU A 46 18.14 -11.42 2.92
CA LEU A 46 17.38 -12.66 3.04
C LEU A 46 17.74 -13.62 1.90
N GLY A 47 18.09 -14.86 2.26
CA GLY A 47 18.25 -15.96 1.31
C GLY A 47 16.91 -16.56 0.87
N GLU A 48 16.92 -17.34 -0.21
CA GLU A 48 15.73 -17.99 -0.77
C GLU A 48 14.94 -18.79 0.28
N GLU A 49 15.63 -19.57 1.11
CA GLU A 49 14.98 -20.39 2.16
C GLU A 49 14.31 -19.53 3.24
N GLN A 50 14.90 -18.39 3.61
CA GLN A 50 14.30 -17.48 4.60
C GLN A 50 13.03 -16.83 4.04
N ILE A 51 13.04 -16.46 2.76
CA ILE A 51 11.86 -15.94 2.06
C ILE A 51 10.76 -17.00 1.99
N LYS A 52 11.10 -18.25 1.64
CA LYS A 52 10.15 -19.38 1.64
C LYS A 52 9.52 -19.58 3.03
N ASP A 53 10.32 -19.56 4.08
CA ASP A 53 9.84 -19.70 5.45
C ASP A 53 8.91 -18.56 5.87
N MET A 54 9.23 -17.31 5.49
CA MET A 54 8.36 -16.15 5.77
C MET A 54 7.02 -16.28 5.05
N ILE A 55 7.03 -16.65 3.77
CA ILE A 55 5.80 -16.88 2.98
C ILE A 55 4.98 -18.03 3.59
N TYR A 56 5.64 -19.12 3.98
CA TYR A 56 4.96 -20.27 4.58
C TYR A 56 4.29 -19.92 5.91
N LYS A 57 4.98 -19.14 6.77
CA LYS A 57 4.40 -18.63 8.02
C LYS A 57 3.18 -17.75 7.79
N GLU A 58 3.24 -16.85 6.80
CA GLU A 58 2.11 -16.00 6.43
C GLU A 58 0.93 -16.85 5.92
N ALA A 59 1.21 -17.87 5.10
CA ALA A 59 0.19 -18.81 4.63
C ALA A 59 -0.48 -19.58 5.77
N LEU A 60 0.27 -20.04 6.78
CA LEU A 60 -0.31 -20.68 7.97
C LEU A 60 -1.15 -19.71 8.80
N ALA A 61 -0.69 -18.46 8.99
CA ALA A 61 -1.42 -17.44 9.72
C ALA A 61 -2.78 -17.11 9.08
N LEU A 62 -2.82 -17.03 7.75
CA LEU A 62 -4.06 -16.80 6.99
C LEU A 62 -4.95 -18.05 6.91
N ASN A 63 -4.40 -19.25 7.13
CA ASN A 63 -5.13 -20.52 7.02
C ASN A 63 -5.02 -21.36 8.31
N PRO A 64 -5.66 -20.96 9.42
CA PRO A 64 -5.50 -21.59 10.74
C PRO A 64 -5.98 -23.06 10.83
N LYS A 65 -6.67 -23.56 9.81
CA LYS A 65 -7.07 -24.98 9.70
C LYS A 65 -5.90 -25.92 9.38
N PHE A 66 -4.77 -25.36 8.92
CA PHE A 66 -3.56 -26.10 8.59
C PHE A 66 -2.44 -25.89 9.64
N SER A 67 -2.75 -25.21 10.75
CA SER A 67 -1.88 -25.05 11.91
C SER A 67 -2.03 -26.20 12.91
#